data_AF-L7L9R4-F1
#
_entry.id   AF-L7L9R4-F1
#
_cell.length_a   1.000
_cell.length_b   1.000
_cell.length_c   1.000
_cell.angle_alpha   90.00
_cell.angle_beta   90.00
_cell.angle_gamma   90.00
#
_symmetry.space_group_name_H-M   'P 1'
#
loop_
_entity.id
_entity.type
_entity.pdbx_description
1 polymer ?
#
loop_
_entity_poly.entity_id
_entity_poly.type
_entity_poly.pdbx_seq_one_letter_code
_entity_poly.pdbx_strand_id
1 'polypeptide(L)'
;MRKNPMRTAVVAAAVAAVAATGLTTGAGAADAARLPNGSKTSTGIDGQKVTIKRTGERANPMPSVANNGAGRAAAVSGTYKATLNKGKGHMQVGYLVGCQVNISGLTLGLSGAISLSAASLSGALTVPLNPGEVAVVSSDEMMIKKGKATLMVDGFHIDVQQCGGYAAARSFVKVMAAEGMSTEDGGLSGDSGFIQSTLYGKPFSLN
;
A
#
# COMPACT_ATOMS: atom_id res chain seq x y z
N MET A 1 59.79 -26.19 58.94
CA MET A 1 60.00 -25.18 57.88
C MET A 1 58.95 -25.41 56.79
N ARG A 2 57.80 -24.73 56.84
CA ARG A 2 57.46 -23.53 56.05
C ARG A 2 57.66 -23.70 54.54
N LYS A 3 56.56 -23.68 53.78
CA LYS A 3 56.26 -22.61 52.81
C LYS A 3 54.80 -22.64 52.33
N ASN A 4 54.24 -21.43 52.42
CA ASN A 4 52.91 -20.86 52.20
C ASN A 4 52.14 -21.27 50.92
N PRO A 5 50.79 -21.39 50.96
CA PRO A 5 49.93 -21.40 49.78
C PRO A 5 49.43 -19.98 49.48
N MET A 6 49.95 -19.32 48.44
CA MET A 6 49.36 -18.07 47.95
C MET A 6 49.82 -17.80 46.51
N ARG A 7 48.87 -17.38 45.66
CA ARG A 7 48.92 -17.07 44.21
C ARG A 7 48.53 -18.31 43.39
N THR A 8 47.38 -18.35 42.72
CA THR A 8 47.05 -17.45 41.59
C THR A 8 45.54 -17.51 41.25
N ALA A 9 44.94 -16.33 41.02
CA ALA A 9 43.74 -15.98 40.21
C ALA A 9 42.41 -16.72 40.48
N VAL A 10 41.32 -16.09 40.98
CA VAL A 10 40.43 -15.08 40.35
C VAL A 10 39.98 -15.49 38.94
N VAL A 11 38.65 -15.41 38.69
CA VAL A 11 37.85 -15.82 37.50
C VAL A 11 37.14 -17.17 37.76
N ALA A 12 35.82 -17.34 37.79
CA ALA A 12 34.70 -16.57 37.27
C ALA A 12 33.47 -16.68 38.19
N ALA A 13 32.71 -15.59 38.26
CA ALA A 13 31.45 -15.47 38.97
C ALA A 13 30.27 -16.10 38.19
N ALA A 14 29.26 -16.52 38.96
CA ALA A 14 27.85 -16.62 38.61
C ALA A 14 27.42 -17.65 37.54
N VAL A 15 27.22 -18.90 37.98
CA VAL A 15 26.24 -19.82 37.37
C VAL A 15 25.00 -19.82 38.27
N ALA A 16 23.99 -19.01 37.93
CA ALA A 16 22.59 -19.24 38.31
C ALA A 16 21.69 -18.12 37.72
N ALA A 17 20.53 -18.54 37.19
CA ALA A 17 19.40 -17.75 36.72
C ALA A 17 19.42 -17.27 35.24
N VAL A 18 19.11 -18.20 34.33
CA VAL A 18 18.24 -17.85 33.20
C VAL A 18 16.89 -18.48 33.49
N ALA A 19 16.04 -17.68 34.14
CA ALA A 19 14.65 -18.00 34.38
C ALA A 19 13.92 -18.22 33.05
N ALA A 20 12.99 -19.15 33.08
CA ALA A 20 12.01 -19.39 32.03
C ALA A 20 11.23 -18.09 31.72
N THR A 21 11.64 -17.39 30.66
CA THR A 21 10.83 -16.41 29.94
C THR A 21 10.63 -16.92 28.51
N GLY A 22 9.96 -18.08 28.42
CA GLY A 22 9.38 -18.54 27.17
C GLY A 22 8.37 -17.50 26.71
N LEU A 23 8.66 -16.92 25.54
CA LEU A 23 7.99 -15.79 24.93
C LEU A 23 6.47 -15.93 25.01
N THR A 24 5.82 -15.01 25.72
CA THR A 24 4.47 -14.60 25.38
C THR A 24 4.55 -13.99 23.98
N THR A 25 4.32 -14.78 22.94
CA THR A 25 3.87 -14.24 21.66
C THR A 25 2.46 -13.72 21.91
N GLY A 26 2.36 -12.56 22.55
CA GLY A 26 1.17 -11.75 22.42
C GLY A 26 0.99 -11.55 20.93
N ALA A 27 -0.10 -12.07 20.39
CA ALA A 27 -0.65 -11.55 19.16
C ALA A 27 -0.99 -10.08 19.44
N GLY A 28 0.02 -9.21 19.32
CA GLY A 28 -0.22 -7.80 19.18
C GLY A 28 -1.11 -7.72 17.96
N ALA A 29 -2.35 -7.29 18.14
CA ALA A 29 -3.16 -6.84 17.03
C ALA A 29 -2.26 -5.90 16.24
N ALA A 30 -1.85 -6.30 15.04
CA ALA A 30 -1.25 -5.38 14.09
C ALA A 30 -2.36 -4.36 13.85
N ASP A 31 -2.32 -3.27 14.60
CA ASP A 31 -3.31 -2.21 14.52
C ASP A 31 -3.24 -1.74 13.08
N ALA A 32 -4.29 -2.03 12.30
CA ALA A 32 -4.45 -1.58 10.93
C ALA A 32 -4.14 -0.08 10.91
N ALA A 33 -2.95 0.27 10.44
CA ALA A 33 -2.36 1.56 10.80
C ALA A 33 -3.28 2.65 10.27
N ARG A 34 -3.92 3.39 11.19
CA ARG A 34 -4.75 4.53 10.83
C ARG A 34 -3.86 5.53 10.12
N LEU A 35 -4.18 5.81 8.87
CA LEU A 35 -3.46 6.78 8.07
C LEU A 35 -4.04 8.17 8.33
N PRO A 36 -3.19 9.21 8.40
CA PRO A 36 -3.67 10.57 8.64
C PRO A 36 -4.69 10.99 7.58
N ASN A 37 -5.71 11.74 7.98
CA ASN A 37 -6.61 12.35 7.01
C ASN A 37 -5.84 13.35 6.12
N GLY A 38 -6.34 13.58 4.91
CA GLY A 38 -5.73 14.52 3.96
C GLY A 38 -6.78 15.37 3.26
N SER A 39 -6.43 16.59 2.91
CA SER A 39 -7.29 17.48 2.12
C SER A 39 -6.44 18.32 1.18
N LYS A 40 -6.93 18.56 -0.02
CA LYS A 40 -6.31 19.47 -1.00
C LYS A 40 -7.39 20.23 -1.75
N THR A 41 -7.22 21.53 -1.87
CA THR A 41 -8.03 22.37 -2.76
C THR A 41 -7.14 22.87 -3.90
N SER A 42 -7.66 22.79 -5.12
CA SER A 42 -6.99 23.27 -6.32
C SER A 42 -7.93 24.18 -7.09
N THR A 43 -7.40 25.29 -7.59
CA THR A 43 -8.15 26.28 -8.37
C THR A 43 -7.65 26.22 -9.80
N GLY A 44 -8.55 26.00 -10.74
CA GLY A 44 -8.31 26.03 -12.18
C GLY A 44 -8.33 27.46 -12.72
N ILE A 45 -7.95 27.61 -13.99
CA ILE A 45 -7.75 28.90 -14.65
C ILE A 45 -9.06 29.72 -14.68
N ASP A 46 -10.22 29.07 -14.82
CA ASP A 46 -11.53 29.76 -14.90
C ASP A 46 -12.22 29.91 -13.53
N GLY A 47 -11.46 29.82 -12.43
CA GLY A 47 -12.00 29.90 -11.08
C GLY A 47 -12.78 28.65 -10.63
N GLN A 48 -12.72 27.55 -11.39
CA GLN A 48 -13.18 26.24 -10.92
C GLN A 48 -12.34 25.80 -9.72
N LYS A 49 -12.97 25.35 -8.64
CA LYS A 49 -12.31 24.87 -7.42
C LYS A 49 -12.67 23.41 -7.20
N VAL A 50 -11.64 22.58 -7.09
CA VAL A 50 -11.74 21.17 -6.74
C VAL A 50 -11.19 20.97 -5.34
N THR A 51 -12.02 20.45 -4.44
CA THR A 51 -11.61 20.06 -3.10
C THR A 51 -11.70 18.56 -2.96
N ILE A 52 -10.58 17.93 -2.62
CA ILE A 52 -10.47 16.49 -2.39
C ILE A 52 -10.18 16.28 -0.92
N LYS A 53 -10.90 15.35 -0.28
CA LYS A 53 -10.69 14.91 1.09
C LYS A 53 -10.53 13.40 1.15
N ARG A 54 -9.58 12.94 1.95
CA ARG A 54 -9.35 11.55 2.34
C ARG A 54 -9.55 11.44 3.84
N THR A 55 -10.45 10.56 4.27
CA THR A 55 -10.80 10.41 5.68
C THR A 55 -10.90 8.95 6.09
N GLY A 56 -10.44 8.65 7.31
CA GLY A 56 -10.61 7.34 7.92
C GLY A 56 -9.86 6.22 7.20
N GLU A 57 -8.81 6.56 6.47
CA GLU A 57 -8.04 5.55 5.73
C GLU A 57 -7.26 4.65 6.70
N ARG A 58 -7.32 3.34 6.46
CA ARG A 58 -6.57 2.33 7.22
C ARG A 58 -6.02 1.31 6.24
N ALA A 59 -4.79 0.88 6.47
CA ALA A 59 -4.18 -0.23 5.78
C ALA A 59 -3.94 -1.36 6.78
N ASN A 60 -4.46 -2.54 6.47
CA ASN A 60 -4.30 -3.74 7.27
C ASN A 60 -3.44 -4.75 6.51
N PRO A 61 -2.13 -4.85 6.80
CA PRO A 61 -1.29 -5.90 6.25
C PRO A 61 -1.87 -7.27 6.56
N MET A 62 -1.81 -8.17 5.59
CA MET A 62 -2.30 -9.53 5.72
C MET A 62 -1.46 -10.51 4.89
N PRO A 63 -1.49 -11.81 5.22
CA PRO A 63 -0.83 -12.81 4.39
C PRO A 63 -1.36 -12.78 2.95
N SER A 64 -0.45 -12.87 1.98
CA SER A 64 -0.84 -13.02 0.59
C SER A 64 -1.48 -14.39 0.36
N VAL A 65 -2.54 -14.42 -0.45
CA VAL A 65 -3.28 -15.64 -0.79
C VAL A 65 -2.41 -16.65 -1.57
N ALA A 66 -1.41 -16.16 -2.30
CA ALA A 66 -0.49 -17.03 -3.03
C ALA A 66 0.45 -17.85 -2.12
N ASN A 67 0.61 -17.45 -0.85
CA ASN A 67 1.34 -18.16 0.19
C ASN A 67 2.74 -18.69 -0.23
N ASN A 68 3.46 -17.96 -1.10
CA ASN A 68 4.74 -18.38 -1.67
C ASN A 68 5.97 -17.76 -0.96
N GLY A 69 5.78 -17.18 0.23
CA GLY A 69 6.84 -16.53 1.03
C GLY A 69 7.35 -15.18 0.49
N ALA A 70 7.17 -14.90 -0.80
CA ALA A 70 7.52 -13.64 -1.46
C ALA A 70 6.30 -12.73 -1.72
N GLY A 71 5.11 -13.18 -1.34
CA GLY A 71 3.88 -12.38 -1.42
C GLY A 71 3.79 -11.33 -0.31
N ARG A 72 3.25 -10.16 -0.64
CA ARG A 72 2.86 -9.11 0.31
C ARG A 72 1.45 -8.67 0.01
N ALA A 73 0.62 -8.53 1.03
CA ALA A 73 -0.76 -8.12 0.83
C ALA A 73 -1.24 -7.20 1.95
N ALA A 74 -2.22 -6.35 1.62
CA ALA A 74 -2.96 -5.59 2.60
C ALA A 74 -4.39 -5.34 2.13
N ALA A 75 -5.31 -5.29 3.09
CA ALA A 75 -6.64 -4.75 2.87
C ALA A 75 -6.66 -3.26 3.23
N VAL A 76 -7.16 -2.42 2.33
CA VAL A 76 -7.21 -0.97 2.53
C VAL A 76 -8.64 -0.47 2.49
N SER A 77 -8.97 0.37 3.46
CA SER A 77 -10.30 0.98 3.58
C SER A 77 -10.16 2.47 3.79
N GLY A 78 -11.13 3.26 3.33
CA GLY A 78 -11.14 4.71 3.49
C GLY A 78 -12.31 5.36 2.78
N THR A 79 -12.61 6.61 3.15
CA THR A 79 -13.63 7.42 2.49
C THR A 79 -12.97 8.59 1.78
N TYR A 80 -13.29 8.74 0.50
CA TYR A 80 -12.75 9.76 -0.37
C TYR A 80 -13.90 10.63 -0.88
N LYS A 81 -13.73 11.94 -0.77
CA LYS A 81 -14.74 12.92 -1.15
C LYS A 81 -14.16 13.97 -2.07
N ALA A 82 -14.82 14.19 -3.20
CA ALA A 82 -14.55 15.31 -4.09
C ALA A 82 -15.70 16.32 -4.03
N THR A 83 -15.37 17.60 -4.09
CA THR A 83 -16.35 18.70 -4.18
C THR A 83 -15.87 19.72 -5.20
N LEU A 84 -16.76 20.07 -6.13
CA LEU A 84 -16.58 21.05 -7.18
C LEU A 84 -17.50 22.25 -6.90
N ASN A 85 -17.04 23.48 -7.14
CA ASN A 85 -17.91 24.65 -7.09
C ASN A 85 -18.75 24.84 -8.38
N LYS A 86 -18.25 24.36 -9.52
CA LYS A 86 -18.91 24.41 -10.83
C LYS A 86 -18.39 23.30 -11.74
N GLY A 87 -19.13 22.96 -12.79
CA GLY A 87 -18.79 21.92 -13.77
C GLY A 87 -19.08 20.49 -13.30
N LYS A 88 -18.65 19.53 -14.13
CA LYS A 88 -18.72 18.08 -13.87
C LYS A 88 -17.32 17.48 -13.94
N GLY A 89 -17.18 16.24 -13.48
CA GLY A 89 -15.88 15.60 -13.45
C GLY A 89 -15.92 14.12 -13.09
N HIS A 90 -14.75 13.49 -13.17
CA HIS A 90 -14.48 12.12 -12.76
C HIS A 90 -13.59 12.13 -11.52
N MET A 91 -13.92 11.28 -10.56
CA MET A 91 -13.09 10.98 -9.39
C MET A 91 -12.62 9.53 -9.50
N GLN A 92 -11.31 9.34 -9.52
CA GLN A 92 -10.65 8.04 -9.51
C GLN A 92 -9.88 7.88 -8.20
N VAL A 93 -10.06 6.75 -7.54
CA VAL A 93 -9.28 6.38 -6.36
C VAL A 93 -8.48 5.12 -6.68
N GLY A 94 -7.20 5.15 -6.33
CA GLY A 94 -6.34 3.99 -6.50
C GLY A 94 -5.15 4.01 -5.56
N TYR A 95 -4.29 3.01 -5.75
CA TYR A 95 -3.09 2.81 -4.96
C TYR A 95 -1.88 2.69 -5.87
N LEU A 96 -0.83 3.41 -5.50
CA LEU A 96 0.51 3.27 -6.04
C LEU A 96 1.25 2.26 -5.18
N VAL A 97 1.67 1.14 -5.77
CA VAL A 97 2.32 0.04 -5.05
C VAL A 97 3.73 -0.15 -5.56
N GLY A 98 4.71 -0.16 -4.65
CA GLY A 98 6.12 -0.37 -4.96
C GLY A 98 6.71 -1.54 -4.18
N CYS A 99 7.59 -2.28 -4.85
CA CYS A 99 8.38 -3.35 -4.27
C CYS A 99 9.88 -3.02 -4.35
N GLN A 100 10.62 -3.30 -3.27
CA GLN A 100 12.06 -3.04 -3.21
C GLN A 100 12.86 -3.89 -4.21
N VAL A 101 12.65 -5.21 -4.23
CA VAL A 101 13.29 -6.10 -5.21
C VAL A 101 12.27 -7.06 -5.80
N ASN A 102 12.24 -7.19 -7.12
CA ASN A 102 11.47 -8.24 -7.76
C ASN A 102 12.34 -9.52 -7.83
N ILE A 103 11.80 -10.62 -7.32
CA ILE A 103 12.46 -11.94 -7.24
C ILE A 103 12.08 -12.84 -8.44
N SER A 104 11.29 -12.36 -9.41
CA SER A 104 10.81 -13.15 -10.55
C SER A 104 11.92 -13.80 -11.39
N GLY A 105 13.17 -13.35 -11.26
CA GLY A 105 14.36 -13.94 -11.88
C GLY A 105 15.33 -14.66 -10.92
N LEU A 106 15.10 -14.67 -9.61
CA LEU A 106 15.98 -15.33 -8.65
C LEU A 106 15.58 -16.80 -8.50
N THR A 107 15.99 -17.61 -9.45
CA THR A 107 16.05 -19.06 -9.27
C THR A 107 17.14 -19.35 -8.23
N LEU A 108 16.74 -19.60 -6.99
CA LEU A 108 17.64 -20.15 -5.97
C LEU A 108 18.11 -21.52 -6.46
N GLY A 109 19.30 -21.56 -7.08
CA GLY A 109 20.02 -22.77 -7.41
C GLY A 109 20.43 -23.50 -6.14
N LEU A 110 19.48 -24.20 -5.52
CA LEU A 110 19.77 -25.32 -4.65
C LEU A 110 20.01 -26.51 -5.57
N SER A 111 21.27 -26.90 -5.69
CA SER A 111 21.76 -28.02 -6.50
C SER A 111 20.85 -29.25 -6.40
N GLY A 112 20.09 -29.56 -7.46
CA GLY A 112 19.30 -30.79 -7.58
C GLY A 112 17.82 -30.59 -7.93
N ALA A 113 17.52 -30.57 -9.23
CA ALA A 113 16.25 -30.88 -9.90
C ALA A 113 14.93 -30.78 -9.10
N ILE A 114 14.24 -29.64 -9.20
CA ILE A 114 12.76 -29.58 -9.20
C ILE A 114 12.33 -28.53 -10.23
N SER A 115 11.82 -28.93 -11.39
CA SER A 115 11.21 -27.99 -12.36
C SER A 115 9.69 -27.96 -12.20
N LEU A 116 9.18 -26.80 -11.78
CA LEU A 116 7.76 -26.46 -11.58
C LEU A 116 7.00 -26.25 -12.92
N SER A 117 7.06 -27.20 -13.84
CA SER A 117 6.31 -27.14 -15.10
C SER A 117 4.87 -27.64 -14.93
N ALA A 118 4.09 -27.06 -14.03
CA ALA A 118 2.64 -27.28 -13.95
C ALA A 118 1.95 -26.23 -13.05
N ALA A 119 1.25 -25.27 -13.66
CA ALA A 119 0.00 -24.63 -13.19
C ALA A 119 -0.18 -23.28 -13.94
N SER A 120 -0.56 -23.28 -15.21
CA SER A 120 -1.96 -23.24 -15.68
C SER A 120 -2.78 -22.03 -15.19
N LEU A 121 -3.06 -21.14 -16.14
CA LEU A 121 -4.10 -20.10 -16.15
C LEU A 121 -5.29 -20.36 -15.19
N SER A 122 -5.48 -19.48 -14.22
CA SER A 122 -6.81 -19.09 -13.73
C SER A 122 -6.71 -17.67 -13.16
N GLY A 123 -7.68 -16.82 -13.52
CA GLY A 123 -7.60 -15.37 -13.37
C GLY A 123 -7.43 -14.89 -11.93
N ALA A 124 -6.29 -14.25 -11.68
CA ALA A 124 -6.13 -13.19 -10.70
C ALA A 124 -5.27 -12.12 -11.38
N LEU A 125 -5.61 -10.85 -11.19
CA LEU A 125 -4.84 -9.71 -11.68
C LEU A 125 -3.49 -9.67 -10.93
N THR A 126 -2.58 -10.57 -11.27
CA THR A 126 -1.17 -10.53 -10.89
C THR A 126 -0.55 -9.42 -11.71
N VAL A 127 -0.24 -8.30 -11.09
CA VAL A 127 0.54 -7.23 -11.73
C VAL A 127 2.02 -7.57 -11.55
N PRO A 128 2.73 -8.05 -12.59
CA PRO A 128 4.16 -8.31 -12.47
C PRO A 128 4.88 -6.96 -12.37
N LEU A 129 5.33 -6.58 -11.18
CA LEU A 129 6.09 -5.35 -10.95
C LEU A 129 7.56 -5.57 -11.26
N ASN A 130 8.18 -4.84 -12.18
CA ASN A 130 9.65 -4.84 -12.25
C ASN A 130 10.26 -4.20 -10.98
N PRO A 131 11.50 -4.52 -10.59
CA PRO A 131 12.13 -3.85 -9.45
C PRO A 131 12.12 -2.33 -9.66
N GLY A 132 11.57 -1.56 -8.71
CA GLY A 132 11.47 -0.10 -8.79
C GLY A 132 10.25 0.46 -9.53
N GLU A 133 9.33 -0.39 -10.01
CA GLU A 133 8.12 0.05 -10.72
C GLU A 133 6.94 0.28 -9.76
N VAL A 134 6.12 1.29 -10.06
CA VAL A 134 4.91 1.64 -9.30
C VAL A 134 3.69 1.23 -10.09
N ALA A 135 2.97 0.20 -9.63
CA ALA A 135 1.69 -0.14 -10.25
C ALA A 135 0.55 0.71 -9.70
N VAL A 136 -0.34 1.12 -10.60
CA VAL A 136 -1.61 1.77 -10.30
C VAL A 136 -2.69 0.71 -10.21
N VAL A 137 -3.17 0.42 -9.02
CA VAL A 137 -4.38 -0.38 -8.84
C VAL A 137 -5.55 0.58 -8.65
N SER A 138 -6.37 0.72 -9.69
CA SER A 138 -7.57 1.56 -9.64
C SER A 138 -8.70 0.76 -9.01
N SER A 139 -9.32 1.30 -7.96
CA SER A 139 -10.42 0.63 -7.24
C SER A 139 -11.75 0.90 -7.92
N ASP A 140 -12.11 2.18 -8.10
CA ASP A 140 -13.35 2.59 -8.75
C ASP A 140 -13.21 4.00 -9.35
N GLU A 141 -13.94 4.23 -10.44
CA GLU A 141 -14.16 5.56 -11.02
C GLU A 141 -15.61 5.98 -10.77
N MET A 142 -15.80 7.19 -10.26
CA MET A 142 -17.12 7.74 -9.99
C MET A 142 -17.29 9.10 -10.66
N MET A 143 -18.38 9.26 -11.41
CA MET A 143 -18.80 10.55 -11.96
C MET A 143 -19.30 11.46 -10.83
N ILE A 144 -18.83 12.70 -10.83
CA ILE A 144 -19.23 13.73 -9.87
C ILE A 144 -20.57 14.34 -10.32
N LYS A 145 -21.67 13.79 -9.79
CA LYS A 145 -23.02 14.34 -10.01
C LYS A 145 -23.31 15.47 -9.01
N LYS A 146 -23.82 16.61 -9.49
CA LYS A 146 -24.15 17.80 -8.66
C LYS A 146 -22.97 18.37 -7.86
N GLY A 147 -21.75 18.28 -8.40
CA GLY A 147 -20.55 18.88 -7.80
C GLY A 147 -20.06 18.20 -6.51
N LYS A 148 -20.58 17.03 -6.13
CA LYS A 148 -20.08 16.25 -4.98
C LYS A 148 -20.01 14.77 -5.36
N ALA A 149 -18.91 14.11 -5.01
CA ALA A 149 -18.79 12.66 -5.07
C ALA A 149 -18.21 12.15 -3.77
N THR A 150 -18.66 10.96 -3.35
CA THR A 150 -18.12 10.28 -2.18
C THR A 150 -18.03 8.81 -2.52
N LEU A 151 -16.81 8.29 -2.48
CA LEU A 151 -16.50 6.89 -2.68
C LEU A 151 -15.97 6.34 -1.36
N MET A 152 -16.61 5.30 -0.86
CA MET A 152 -16.13 4.54 0.28
C MET A 152 -15.54 3.25 -0.25
N VAL A 153 -14.26 3.04 0.06
CA VAL A 153 -13.55 1.80 -0.20
C VAL A 153 -13.49 1.06 1.12
N ASP A 154 -13.88 -0.20 1.13
CA ASP A 154 -13.84 -1.08 2.30
C ASP A 154 -13.21 -2.41 1.90
N GLY A 155 -12.13 -2.80 2.58
CA GLY A 155 -11.46 -4.08 2.35
C GLY A 155 -10.81 -4.27 0.97
N PHE A 156 -10.39 -3.20 0.28
CA PHE A 156 -9.74 -3.33 -1.04
C PHE A 156 -8.43 -4.10 -0.91
N HIS A 157 -8.33 -5.25 -1.59
CA HIS A 157 -7.20 -6.14 -1.50
C HIS A 157 -6.09 -5.70 -2.47
N ILE A 158 -4.96 -5.28 -1.91
CA ILE A 158 -3.70 -5.10 -2.63
C ILE A 158 -2.87 -6.36 -2.42
N ASP A 159 -2.54 -7.08 -3.49
CA ASP A 159 -1.70 -8.26 -3.45
C ASP A 159 -0.53 -8.08 -4.44
N VAL A 160 0.69 -8.25 -3.94
CA VAL A 160 1.93 -8.15 -4.71
C VAL A 160 2.69 -9.45 -4.61
N GLN A 161 2.93 -10.06 -5.76
CA GLN A 161 3.68 -11.29 -5.89
C GLN A 161 5.17 -11.03 -6.14
N GLN A 162 6.01 -12.00 -5.74
CA GLN A 162 7.45 -12.00 -6.02
C GLN A 162 8.19 -10.77 -5.49
N CYS A 163 7.72 -10.19 -4.38
CA CYS A 163 8.35 -9.06 -3.75
C CYS A 163 9.33 -9.48 -2.66
N GLY A 164 10.62 -9.34 -2.95
CA GLY A 164 11.66 -9.50 -1.96
C GLY A 164 11.80 -8.27 -1.06
N GLY A 165 11.97 -8.52 0.23
CA GLY A 165 12.20 -7.47 1.21
C GLY A 165 10.93 -6.69 1.55
N TYR A 166 11.00 -5.37 1.42
CA TYR A 166 9.96 -4.44 1.84
C TYR A 166 9.06 -4.00 0.68
N ALA A 167 7.75 -4.05 0.91
CA ALA A 167 6.75 -3.49 0.01
C ALA A 167 5.99 -2.33 0.67
N ALA A 168 5.68 -1.31 -0.12
CA ALA A 168 4.91 -0.17 0.34
C ALA A 168 3.87 0.24 -0.69
N ALA A 169 2.76 0.79 -0.20
CA ALA A 169 1.75 1.38 -1.04
C ALA A 169 1.36 2.77 -0.54
N ARG A 170 0.78 3.59 -1.40
CA ARG A 170 0.14 4.86 -1.04
C ARG A 170 -1.12 5.06 -1.86
N SER A 171 -2.16 5.59 -1.24
CA SER A 171 -3.36 5.99 -1.98
C SER A 171 -3.12 7.26 -2.80
N PHE A 172 -3.87 7.36 -3.89
CA PHE A 172 -4.08 8.60 -4.62
C PHE A 172 -5.55 8.76 -4.96
N VAL A 173 -6.00 10.01 -4.96
CA VAL A 173 -7.32 10.40 -5.44
C VAL A 173 -7.09 11.41 -6.55
N LYS A 174 -7.44 11.04 -7.77
CA LYS A 174 -7.36 11.89 -8.95
C LYS A 174 -8.76 12.40 -9.28
N VAL A 175 -8.91 13.72 -9.37
CA VAL A 175 -10.14 14.35 -9.83
C VAL A 175 -9.84 15.14 -11.09
N MET A 176 -10.59 14.85 -12.14
CA MET A 176 -10.54 15.53 -13.42
C MET A 176 -11.89 16.24 -13.59
N ALA A 177 -11.89 17.56 -13.75
CA ALA A 177 -13.11 18.34 -13.87
C ALA A 177 -12.99 19.39 -14.97
N ALA A 178 -14.12 19.68 -15.61
CA ALA A 178 -14.27 20.77 -16.58
C ALA A 178 -15.71 21.30 -16.56
N GLU A 179 -15.90 22.52 -17.02
CA GLU A 179 -17.22 23.07 -17.31
C GLU A 179 -17.72 22.49 -18.64
N GLY A 180 -18.99 22.09 -18.73
CA GLY A 180 -19.54 21.48 -19.96
C GLY A 180 -19.10 20.03 -20.25
N MET A 181 -18.45 19.34 -19.31
CA MET A 181 -17.99 17.96 -19.52
C MET A 181 -19.17 17.00 -19.81
N SER A 182 -19.22 16.50 -21.05
CA SER A 182 -20.13 15.43 -21.49
C SER A 182 -19.45 14.08 -21.33
N THR A 183 -20.14 13.13 -20.70
CA THR A 183 -19.62 11.78 -20.38
C THR A 183 -19.96 10.75 -21.44
N GLU A 184 -20.42 11.22 -22.60
CA GLU A 184 -21.10 10.42 -23.62
C GLU A 184 -20.16 9.97 -24.75
N ASP A 185 -19.02 10.65 -24.97
CA ASP A 185 -18.13 10.40 -26.14
C ASP A 185 -16.69 10.01 -25.79
N GLY A 186 -16.36 9.77 -24.51
CA GLY A 186 -14.99 9.36 -24.13
C GLY A 186 -13.89 10.40 -24.42
N GLY A 187 -14.27 11.61 -24.82
CA GLY A 187 -13.37 12.75 -25.05
C GLY A 187 -13.39 13.75 -23.89
N LEU A 188 -12.25 14.37 -23.61
CA LEU A 188 -12.15 15.54 -22.75
C LEU A 188 -12.72 16.75 -23.49
N SER A 189 -14.05 16.87 -23.59
CA SER A 189 -14.69 18.09 -24.06
C SER A 189 -15.16 18.92 -22.86
N GLY A 190 -14.97 20.23 -22.96
CA GLY A 190 -15.42 21.19 -21.97
C GLY A 190 -15.43 22.58 -22.60
N ASP A 191 -16.38 23.41 -22.21
CA ASP A 191 -16.55 24.78 -22.71
C ASP A 191 -15.47 25.73 -22.15
N SER A 192 -14.68 25.26 -21.17
CA SER A 192 -13.64 26.04 -20.49
C SER A 192 -12.45 25.16 -20.06
N GLY A 193 -11.47 25.79 -19.40
CA GLY A 193 -10.27 25.19 -18.83
C GLY A 193 -10.52 23.95 -17.96
N PHE A 194 -9.64 22.98 -18.16
CA PHE A 194 -9.64 21.68 -17.51
C PHE A 194 -8.76 21.69 -16.25
N ILE A 195 -9.24 21.07 -15.16
CA ILE A 195 -8.45 20.89 -13.94
C ILE A 195 -8.27 19.41 -13.61
N GLN A 196 -7.01 19.00 -13.47
CA GLN A 196 -6.64 17.73 -12.88
C GLN A 196 -6.01 17.99 -11.50
N SER A 197 -6.67 17.53 -10.44
CA SER A 197 -6.14 17.60 -9.09
C SER A 197 -5.94 16.20 -8.53
N THR A 198 -4.73 15.92 -8.05
CA THR A 198 -4.41 14.66 -7.37
C THR A 198 -4.07 14.94 -5.90
N LEU A 199 -4.75 14.27 -4.98
CA LEU A 199 -4.40 14.19 -3.56
C LEU A 199 -3.70 12.86 -3.30
N TYR A 200 -2.49 12.90 -2.74
CA TYR A 200 -1.77 11.70 -2.36
C TYR A 200 -1.83 11.45 -0.86
N GLY A 201 -1.84 10.16 -0.51
CA GLY A 201 -1.74 9.68 0.84
C GLY A 201 -0.33 9.56 1.39
N LYS A 202 -0.25 9.39 2.71
CA LYS A 202 0.95 8.91 3.41
C LYS A 202 1.21 7.46 2.98
N PRO A 203 2.45 7.10 2.58
CA PRO A 203 2.80 5.71 2.31
C PRO A 203 2.66 4.80 3.55
N PHE A 204 2.32 3.55 3.32
CA PHE A 204 2.18 2.50 4.32
C PHE A 204 2.87 1.21 3.87
N SER A 205 3.21 0.34 4.83
CA SER A 205 3.84 -0.95 4.56
C SER A 205 2.81 -2.00 4.18
N LEU A 206 3.19 -2.94 3.31
CA LEU A 206 2.45 -4.17 3.00
C LEU A 206 3.05 -5.40 3.68
N ASN A 207 4.01 -5.21 4.59
CA ASN A 207 4.68 -6.28 5.32
C ASN A 207 3.94 -6.66 6.61
#